data_AF-A0A3R6DAG0-F1
#
_entry.id   AF-A0A3R6DAG0-F1
#
_cell.length_a   1.000
_cell.length_b   1.000
_cell.length_c   1.000
_cell.angle_alpha   90.00
_cell.angle_beta   90.00
_cell.angle_gamma   90.00
#
_symmetry.space_group_name_H-M   'P 1'
#
loop_
_entity.id
_entity.type
_entity.pdbx_description
1 polymer ?
#
loop_
_entity_poly.entity_id
_entity_poly.type
_entity_poly.pdbx_seq_one_letter_code
_entity_poly.pdbx_strand_id
1 'polypeptide(L)'
;MNKKTFVCMVMVVLLTISGCGNTLYRKNIRDYTNVTSIEGLKFELPSDVLENCTMISEIDQDIDYSDGTYLYKNGTDTYILFNINAVVIAVQKGTSFSLSNSENKQESIMNHSVCDIWMSPVKNKIKYKSSKSNDAFKLIADVKGNVSITPELYGKFIGKFVYVEIDGCEYSMFAGIRVNDNGTISEKKKRIISNIAKSMMISSLNESVRETEKD
;
A
#
# COMPACT_ATOMS: atom_id res chain seq x y z
N MET A 1 -9.71 36.57 52.74
CA MET A 1 -9.90 35.78 51.51
C MET A 1 -10.94 36.46 50.64
N ASN A 2 -10.51 37.16 49.61
CA ASN A 2 -11.35 38.03 48.78
C ASN A 2 -11.99 37.22 47.63
N LYS A 3 -13.26 37.49 47.33
CA LYS A 3 -14.06 36.89 46.23
C LYS A 3 -13.45 36.99 44.82
N LYS A 4 -12.28 37.63 44.67
CA LYS A 4 -11.55 37.79 43.40
C LYS A 4 -10.52 36.69 43.13
N THR A 5 -10.16 35.87 44.12
CA THR A 5 -9.20 34.77 43.92
C THR A 5 -9.83 33.44 43.50
N PHE A 6 -11.16 33.33 43.50
CA PHE A 6 -11.88 32.11 43.11
C PHE A 6 -12.19 32.03 41.60
N VAL A 7 -12.07 33.14 40.87
CA VAL A 7 -12.38 33.20 39.43
C VAL A 7 -11.18 32.76 38.56
N CYS A 8 -9.95 32.85 39.06
CA CYS A 8 -8.77 32.40 38.31
C CYS A 8 -8.54 30.88 38.35
N MET A 9 -9.18 30.14 39.25
CA MET A 9 -8.98 28.68 39.36
C MET A 9 -9.96 27.85 38.52
N VAL A 10 -11.03 28.46 38.01
CA VAL A 10 -12.02 27.82 37.13
C VAL A 10 -11.77 28.13 35.65
N MET A 11 -10.93 29.13 35.35
CA MET A 11 -10.58 29.54 33.98
C MET A 11 -9.27 28.90 33.46
N VAL A 12 -8.92 27.72 33.96
CA VAL A 12 -7.81 26.88 33.42
C VAL A 12 -8.36 25.54 32.87
N VAL A 13 -9.66 25.27 33.03
CA VAL A 13 -10.28 23.98 32.64
C VAL A 13 -11.04 24.04 31.30
N LEU A 14 -10.96 25.16 30.56
CA LEU A 14 -11.69 25.35 29.29
C LEU A 14 -10.80 25.60 28.06
N LEU A 15 -9.49 25.39 28.14
CA LEU A 15 -8.58 25.48 26.98
C LEU A 15 -8.02 24.12 26.52
N THR A 16 -8.63 23.00 26.93
CA THR A 16 -8.21 21.65 26.54
C THR A 16 -8.91 21.08 25.30
N ILE A 17 -9.49 21.90 24.41
CA ILE A 17 -10.08 21.39 23.16
C ILE A 17 -9.79 22.32 21.97
N SER A 18 -8.50 22.59 21.73
CA SER A 18 -8.02 23.07 20.42
C SER A 18 -6.69 22.40 20.09
N GLY A 19 -6.62 21.09 20.28
CA GLY A 19 -5.60 20.26 19.67
C GLY A 19 -6.23 19.54 18.49
N CYS A 20 -6.16 20.12 17.29
CA CYS A 20 -6.18 19.33 16.05
C CYS A 20 -4.87 18.53 15.99
N GLY A 21 -4.71 17.60 16.92
CA GLY A 21 -3.64 16.63 16.91
C GLY A 21 -3.99 15.59 15.87
N ASN A 22 -3.34 15.65 14.72
CA ASN A 22 -3.38 14.60 13.70
C ASN A 22 -2.59 13.35 14.14
N THR A 23 -2.58 13.05 15.44
CA THR A 23 -1.98 11.86 16.03
C THR A 23 -2.99 10.71 15.97
N LEU A 24 -3.38 10.37 14.74
CA LEU A 24 -3.65 8.99 14.36
C LEU A 24 -2.32 8.21 14.41
N TYR A 25 -1.76 8.08 15.61
CA TYR A 25 -0.98 6.89 15.92
C TYR A 25 -1.94 5.73 15.70
N ARG A 26 -1.75 5.07 14.57
CA ARG A 26 -2.56 3.99 14.01
C ARG A 26 -2.36 2.76 14.88
N LYS A 27 -2.83 2.85 16.12
CA LYS A 27 -2.97 1.77 17.07
C LYS A 27 -3.80 0.70 16.36
N ASN A 28 -3.18 -0.46 16.08
CA ASN A 28 -3.75 -1.66 15.45
C ASN A 28 -5.25 -1.54 15.15
N ILE A 29 -5.59 -1.23 13.90
CA ILE A 29 -6.95 -1.51 13.43
C ILE A 29 -7.10 -3.01 13.68
N ARG A 30 -8.01 -3.41 14.58
CA ARG A 30 -8.22 -4.82 14.98
C ARG A 30 -8.45 -5.77 13.79
N ASP A 31 -8.68 -5.23 12.60
CA ASP A 31 -9.02 -5.93 11.37
C ASP A 31 -7.85 -5.97 10.35
N TYR A 32 -6.63 -5.56 10.70
CA TYR A 32 -5.46 -5.64 9.82
C TYR A 32 -4.29 -6.38 10.48
N THR A 33 -3.58 -7.17 9.68
CA THR A 33 -2.40 -7.93 10.09
C THR A 33 -1.16 -7.40 9.38
N ASN A 34 -0.06 -7.27 10.12
CA ASN A 34 1.25 -6.94 9.57
C ASN A 34 1.84 -8.15 8.85
N VAL A 35 2.20 -7.97 7.59
CA VAL A 35 2.89 -8.94 6.74
C VAL A 35 4.35 -8.56 6.66
N THR A 36 5.22 -9.51 7.04
CA THR A 36 6.69 -9.38 7.05
C THR A 36 7.36 -10.52 6.28
N SER A 37 6.64 -11.15 5.35
CA SER A 37 7.15 -12.30 4.57
C SER A 37 8.23 -11.95 3.54
N ILE A 38 8.44 -10.65 3.27
CA ILE A 38 9.55 -10.17 2.43
C ILE A 38 10.55 -9.50 3.37
N GLU A 39 11.80 -9.97 3.35
CA GLU A 39 12.86 -9.45 4.20
C GLU A 39 13.04 -7.93 3.99
N GLY A 40 13.11 -7.18 5.10
CA GLY A 40 13.30 -5.73 5.08
C GLY A 40 12.03 -4.91 4.82
N LEU A 41 10.90 -5.57 4.53
CA LEU A 41 9.64 -4.90 4.19
C LEU A 41 8.51 -5.31 5.16
N LYS A 42 7.66 -4.35 5.52
CA LYS A 42 6.40 -4.58 6.21
C LYS A 42 5.25 -3.86 5.50
N PHE A 43 4.09 -4.48 5.48
CA PHE A 43 2.84 -3.88 5.01
C PHE A 43 1.66 -4.52 5.73
N GLU A 44 0.50 -3.89 5.65
CA GLU A 44 -0.72 -4.39 6.31
C GLU A 44 -1.74 -4.90 5.29
N LEU A 45 -2.36 -6.03 5.59
CA LEU A 45 -3.52 -6.56 4.86
C LEU A 45 -4.70 -6.78 5.82
N PRO A 46 -5.96 -6.75 5.34
CA PRO A 46 -7.11 -7.12 6.16
C PRO A 46 -6.97 -8.54 6.72
N SER A 47 -7.15 -8.72 8.03
CA SER A 47 -6.97 -10.00 8.73
C SER A 47 -7.87 -11.09 8.16
N ASP A 48 -9.16 -10.77 7.95
CA ASP A 48 -10.14 -11.71 7.37
C ASP A 48 -9.70 -12.28 6.01
N VAL A 49 -9.01 -11.46 5.19
CA VAL A 49 -8.54 -11.92 3.87
C VAL A 49 -7.41 -12.94 4.03
N LEU A 50 -6.53 -12.76 5.02
CA LEU A 50 -5.44 -13.68 5.30
C LEU A 50 -5.92 -14.97 5.95
N GLU A 51 -6.89 -14.89 6.86
CA GLU A 51 -7.47 -16.05 7.54
C GLU A 51 -8.25 -16.96 6.59
N ASN A 52 -8.80 -16.41 5.51
CA ASN A 52 -9.65 -17.15 4.56
C ASN A 52 -8.98 -17.42 3.20
N CYS A 53 -7.69 -17.10 3.03
CA CYS A 53 -6.97 -17.39 1.79
C CYS A 53 -6.42 -18.82 1.77
N THR A 54 -6.36 -19.42 0.59
CA THR A 54 -5.69 -20.71 0.36
C THR A 54 -4.23 -20.46 0.00
N MET A 55 -3.32 -20.98 0.82
CA MET A 55 -1.88 -20.91 0.51
C MET A 55 -1.53 -21.91 -0.59
N ILE A 56 -0.74 -21.47 -1.57
CA ILE A 56 -0.24 -22.29 -2.68
C ILE A 56 1.28 -22.19 -2.77
N SER A 57 1.93 -23.29 -3.16
CA SER A 57 3.39 -23.37 -3.34
C SER A 57 3.85 -22.87 -4.70
N GLU A 58 2.96 -22.90 -5.70
CA GLU A 58 3.19 -22.43 -7.07
C GLU A 58 1.88 -22.02 -7.72
N ILE A 59 1.96 -21.24 -8.81
CA ILE A 59 0.83 -20.92 -9.68
C ILE A 59 0.91 -21.83 -10.90
N ASP A 60 -0.01 -22.77 -11.00
CA ASP A 60 -0.06 -23.79 -12.05
C ASP A 60 -1.16 -23.45 -13.07
N GLN A 61 -0.83 -23.51 -14.36
CA GLN A 61 -1.78 -23.25 -15.44
C GLN A 61 -2.93 -24.26 -15.51
N ASP A 62 -2.73 -25.46 -14.96
CA ASP A 62 -3.71 -26.55 -14.98
C ASP A 62 -4.70 -26.48 -13.79
N ILE A 63 -4.48 -25.53 -12.86
CA ILE A 63 -5.38 -25.29 -11.72
C ILE A 63 -6.32 -24.13 -12.01
N ASP A 64 -7.61 -24.36 -11.75
CA ASP A 64 -8.61 -23.31 -11.78
C ASP A 64 -8.53 -22.43 -10.53
N TYR A 65 -8.05 -21.19 -10.70
CA TYR A 65 -8.03 -20.16 -9.66
C TYR A 65 -9.13 -19.10 -9.82
N SER A 66 -10.17 -19.39 -10.61
CA SER A 66 -11.25 -18.45 -10.87
C SER A 66 -12.14 -18.21 -9.64
N ASP A 67 -12.22 -19.16 -8.71
CA ASP A 67 -12.98 -19.03 -7.48
C ASP A 67 -12.07 -19.05 -6.24
N GLY A 68 -12.38 -18.21 -5.27
CA GLY A 68 -11.61 -18.11 -4.02
C GLY A 68 -10.50 -17.05 -4.01
N THR A 69 -9.72 -17.08 -2.93
CA THR A 69 -8.59 -16.16 -2.69
C THR A 69 -7.36 -16.99 -2.40
N TYR A 70 -6.28 -16.73 -3.12
CA TYR A 70 -5.06 -17.50 -3.05
C TYR A 70 -3.90 -16.62 -2.60
N LEU A 71 -2.95 -17.24 -1.90
CA LEU A 71 -1.73 -16.61 -1.46
C LEU A 71 -0.53 -17.45 -1.88
N TYR A 72 0.28 -16.89 -2.78
CA TYR A 72 1.59 -17.39 -3.14
C TYR A 72 2.68 -16.52 -2.50
N LYS A 73 3.73 -17.16 -1.98
CA LYS A 73 4.97 -16.48 -1.58
C LYS A 73 6.13 -17.48 -1.65
N ASN A 74 7.28 -17.02 -2.12
CA ASN A 74 8.49 -17.86 -2.20
C ASN A 74 9.41 -17.74 -0.97
N GLY A 75 9.05 -16.88 -0.01
CA GLY A 75 9.82 -16.66 1.21
C GLY A 75 11.09 -15.82 1.03
N THR A 76 11.37 -15.33 -0.18
CA THR A 76 12.56 -14.52 -0.48
C THR A 76 12.18 -13.11 -0.91
N ASP A 77 11.50 -12.97 -2.04
CA ASP A 77 11.30 -11.70 -2.71
C ASP A 77 9.88 -11.46 -3.20
N THR A 78 9.03 -12.47 -3.24
CA THR A 78 7.73 -12.40 -3.90
C THR A 78 6.60 -12.75 -2.94
N TYR A 79 5.56 -11.93 -2.95
CA TYR A 79 4.30 -12.15 -2.24
C TYR A 79 3.13 -11.75 -3.14
N ILE A 80 2.23 -12.69 -3.44
CA ILE A 80 1.08 -12.46 -4.32
C ILE A 80 -0.17 -13.00 -3.62
N LEU A 81 -1.07 -12.09 -3.22
CA LEU A 81 -2.42 -12.42 -2.80
C LEU A 81 -3.40 -12.03 -3.90
N PHE A 82 -4.20 -12.98 -4.37
CA PHE A 82 -5.10 -12.71 -5.47
C PHE A 82 -6.45 -13.42 -5.34
N ASN A 83 -7.48 -12.69 -5.75
CA ASN A 83 -8.76 -13.18 -6.20
C ASN A 83 -9.01 -12.44 -7.51
N ILE A 84 -8.89 -13.12 -8.65
CA ILE A 84 -8.89 -12.46 -9.97
C ILE A 84 -10.20 -11.70 -10.26
N ASN A 85 -11.29 -12.09 -9.61
CA ASN A 85 -12.59 -11.45 -9.73
C ASN A 85 -12.76 -10.22 -8.83
N ALA A 86 -11.83 -9.99 -7.89
CA ALA A 86 -11.97 -8.93 -6.89
C ALA A 86 -10.72 -8.08 -6.70
N VAL A 87 -9.58 -8.67 -6.34
CA VAL A 87 -8.41 -7.97 -5.81
C VAL A 87 -7.11 -8.70 -6.11
N VAL A 88 -6.04 -7.95 -6.40
CA VAL A 88 -4.68 -8.47 -6.54
C VAL A 88 -3.74 -7.58 -5.73
N ILE A 89 -2.95 -8.18 -4.86
CA ILE A 89 -1.84 -7.55 -4.14
C ILE A 89 -0.57 -8.34 -4.51
N ALA A 90 0.29 -7.74 -5.31
CA ALA A 90 1.60 -8.30 -5.65
C ALA A 90 2.69 -7.41 -5.04
N VAL A 91 3.67 -8.02 -4.39
CA VAL A 91 4.80 -7.33 -3.77
C VAL A 91 6.08 -8.05 -4.17
N GLN A 92 7.08 -7.27 -4.59
CA GLN A 92 8.35 -7.77 -5.09
C GLN A 92 9.53 -6.99 -4.49
N LYS A 93 10.52 -7.69 -3.96
CA LYS A 93 11.86 -7.17 -3.63
C LYS A 93 12.77 -7.28 -4.84
N GLY A 94 13.67 -6.32 -5.02
CA GLY A 94 14.66 -6.35 -6.10
C GLY A 94 14.10 -5.92 -7.45
N THR A 95 13.10 -5.04 -7.47
CA THR A 95 12.66 -4.41 -8.73
C THR A 95 13.72 -3.43 -9.27
N SER A 96 13.55 -2.93 -10.49
CA SER A 96 14.54 -2.06 -11.16
C SER A 96 13.92 -0.79 -11.75
N PHE A 97 12.99 -0.19 -11.02
CA PHE A 97 12.34 1.05 -11.45
C PHE A 97 13.27 2.26 -11.27
N SER A 98 14.13 2.27 -10.25
CA SER A 98 15.09 3.36 -9.97
C SER A 98 14.43 4.75 -9.88
N LEU A 99 13.28 4.83 -9.21
CA LEU A 99 12.43 6.02 -9.19
C LEU A 99 12.98 7.18 -8.37
N SER A 100 13.86 6.92 -7.41
CA SER A 100 14.51 7.97 -6.61
C SER A 100 15.32 8.92 -7.49
N ASN A 101 15.99 8.39 -8.50
CA ASN A 101 16.90 9.11 -9.39
C ASN A 101 16.30 9.37 -10.79
N SER A 102 15.15 8.79 -11.11
CA SER A 102 14.50 8.93 -12.41
C SER A 102 14.01 10.37 -12.66
N GLU A 103 14.43 10.96 -13.79
CA GLU A 103 13.90 12.20 -14.34
C GLU A 103 12.46 12.02 -14.86
N ASN A 104 12.20 10.89 -15.53
CA ASN A 104 10.87 10.53 -16.04
C ASN A 104 10.23 9.36 -15.28
N LYS A 105 9.69 9.66 -14.09
CA LYS A 105 9.05 8.65 -13.21
C LYS A 105 7.88 7.91 -13.88
N GLN A 106 7.14 8.57 -14.79
CA GLN A 106 6.03 7.92 -15.48
C GLN A 106 6.53 6.82 -16.41
N GLU A 107 7.55 7.11 -17.21
CA GLU A 107 8.14 6.15 -18.13
C GLU A 107 8.77 4.97 -17.38
N SER A 108 9.50 5.25 -16.30
CA SER A 108 10.06 4.19 -15.44
C SER A 108 8.96 3.25 -14.92
N ILE A 109 7.82 3.77 -14.44
CA ILE A 109 6.67 2.96 -13.98
C ILE A 109 6.06 2.13 -15.11
N MET A 110 6.06 2.62 -16.35
CA MET A 110 5.44 1.95 -17.49
C MET A 110 6.33 0.90 -18.15
N ASN A 111 7.65 0.98 -17.95
CA ASN A 111 8.64 0.11 -18.61
C ASN A 111 9.16 -1.03 -17.72
N HIS A 112 8.69 -1.14 -16.48
CA HIS A 112 9.00 -2.24 -15.57
C HIS A 112 7.72 -2.81 -14.96
N SER A 113 7.80 -4.04 -14.46
CA SER A 113 6.68 -4.77 -13.88
C SER A 113 6.87 -5.02 -12.38
N VAL A 114 5.77 -5.35 -11.70
CA VAL A 114 5.80 -5.95 -10.35
C VAL A 114 5.18 -7.33 -10.48
N CYS A 115 5.96 -8.39 -10.30
CA CYS A 115 5.52 -9.78 -10.55
C CYS A 115 4.82 -9.92 -11.91
N ASP A 116 5.47 -9.43 -12.98
CA ASP A 116 4.94 -9.41 -14.36
C ASP A 116 3.65 -8.59 -14.58
N ILE A 117 3.23 -7.81 -13.59
CA ILE A 117 2.13 -6.86 -13.72
C ILE A 117 2.66 -5.55 -14.31
N TRP A 118 2.34 -5.33 -15.58
CA TRP A 118 2.64 -4.09 -16.29
C TRP A 118 1.59 -3.02 -15.98
N MET A 119 2.08 -1.78 -15.81
CA MET A 119 1.25 -0.67 -15.32
C MET A 119 1.10 0.44 -16.35
N SER A 120 -0.05 1.11 -16.32
CA SER A 120 -0.36 2.22 -17.21
C SER A 120 -1.17 3.31 -16.51
N PRO A 121 -1.28 4.53 -17.09
CA PRO A 121 -2.08 5.59 -16.54
C PRO A 121 -3.58 5.22 -16.40
N VAL A 122 -4.20 5.61 -15.28
CA VAL A 122 -5.67 5.48 -15.12
C VAL A 122 -6.42 6.32 -16.14
N LYS A 123 -5.91 7.52 -16.42
CA LYS A 123 -6.39 8.43 -17.47
C LYS A 123 -5.25 8.68 -18.47
N ASN A 124 -4.73 9.91 -18.53
CA ASN A 124 -3.71 10.31 -19.50
C ASN A 124 -2.30 10.34 -18.91
N LYS A 125 -2.18 10.57 -17.60
CA LYS A 125 -0.90 10.65 -16.88
C LYS A 125 -0.96 9.92 -15.55
N ILE A 126 0.16 9.37 -15.11
CA ILE A 126 0.28 8.75 -13.79
C ILE A 126 0.31 9.87 -12.75
N LYS A 127 -0.63 9.81 -11.80
CA LYS A 127 -0.64 10.70 -10.64
C LYS A 127 0.07 10.01 -9.49
N TYR A 128 1.02 10.67 -8.85
CA TYR A 128 1.75 10.09 -7.74
C TYR A 128 2.03 11.11 -6.64
N LYS A 129 2.31 10.60 -5.45
CA LYS A 129 2.91 11.33 -4.34
C LYS A 129 4.21 10.64 -3.97
N SER A 130 5.23 11.40 -3.64
CA SER A 130 6.50 10.86 -3.16
C SER A 130 6.96 11.56 -1.89
N SER A 131 7.70 10.84 -1.07
CA SER A 131 8.34 11.33 0.14
C SER A 131 9.76 10.78 0.22
N LYS A 132 10.68 11.58 0.75
CA LYS A 132 12.06 11.18 1.00
C LYS A 132 12.42 11.56 2.44
N SER A 133 12.98 10.63 3.20
CA SER A 133 13.56 10.90 4.52
C SER A 133 14.92 10.20 4.56
N ASN A 134 16.00 10.94 4.84
CA ASN A 134 17.39 10.46 4.87
C ASN A 134 17.67 9.31 3.90
N ASP A 135 17.51 8.08 4.37
CA ASP A 135 17.92 6.85 3.68
C ASP A 135 16.81 6.16 2.88
N ALA A 136 15.57 6.67 2.95
CA ALA A 136 14.40 6.05 2.34
C ALA A 136 13.67 6.99 1.36
N PHE A 137 13.31 6.45 0.20
CA PHE A 137 12.40 7.08 -0.76
C PHE A 137 11.14 6.23 -0.89
N LYS A 138 9.98 6.89 -0.91
CA LYS A 138 8.69 6.24 -1.16
C LYS A 138 7.90 6.99 -2.21
N LEU A 139 7.24 6.26 -3.11
CA LEU A 139 6.32 6.81 -4.09
C LEU A 139 5.05 5.96 -4.12
N ILE A 140 3.89 6.60 -4.16
CA ILE A 140 2.58 5.95 -4.34
C ILE A 140 1.92 6.58 -5.57
N ALA A 141 1.58 5.77 -6.57
CA ALA A 141 0.96 6.20 -7.81
C ALA A 141 -0.41 5.55 -8.05
N ASP A 142 -1.30 6.28 -8.72
CA ASP A 142 -2.55 5.76 -9.28
C ASP A 142 -2.28 5.13 -10.65
N VAL A 143 -2.54 3.83 -10.79
CA VAL A 143 -2.26 3.06 -12.01
C VAL A 143 -3.39 2.10 -12.38
N LYS A 144 -3.42 1.70 -13.65
CA LYS A 144 -4.05 0.46 -14.10
C LYS A 144 -2.98 -0.63 -14.15
N GLY A 145 -3.33 -1.85 -13.76
CA GLY A 145 -2.50 -3.04 -13.94
C GLY A 145 -3.20 -4.05 -14.84
N ASN A 146 -2.46 -4.63 -15.78
CA ASN A 146 -2.89 -5.83 -16.50
C ASN A 146 -2.32 -7.02 -15.75
N VAL A 147 -3.19 -7.82 -15.13
CA VAL A 147 -2.79 -8.98 -14.32
C VAL A 147 -3.12 -10.24 -15.11
N SER A 148 -2.16 -11.15 -15.22
CA SER A 148 -2.34 -12.52 -15.70
C SER A 148 -1.89 -13.45 -14.58
N ILE A 149 -2.77 -14.34 -14.12
CA ILE A 149 -2.43 -15.39 -13.16
C ILE A 149 -2.01 -16.64 -13.93
N THR A 150 -2.81 -17.00 -14.94
CA THR A 150 -2.49 -18.01 -15.96
C THR A 150 -2.77 -17.40 -17.33
N PRO A 151 -2.42 -18.06 -18.45
CA PRO A 151 -2.73 -17.56 -19.80
C PRO A 151 -4.24 -17.34 -20.02
N GLU A 152 -5.08 -18.17 -19.41
CA GLU A 152 -6.55 -18.11 -19.54
C GLU A 152 -7.21 -17.24 -18.45
N LEU A 153 -6.49 -16.97 -17.35
CA LEU A 153 -7.02 -16.25 -16.19
C LEU A 153 -6.34 -14.89 -16.02
N TYR A 154 -6.93 -13.86 -16.64
CA TYR A 154 -6.40 -12.50 -16.66
C TYR A 154 -7.46 -11.43 -16.40
N GLY A 155 -7.00 -10.22 -16.09
CA GLY A 155 -7.88 -9.10 -15.83
C GLY A 155 -7.21 -7.73 -15.80
N LYS A 156 -8.06 -6.71 -15.98
CA LYS A 156 -7.71 -5.31 -15.80
C LYS A 156 -8.10 -4.85 -14.41
N PHE A 157 -7.16 -4.21 -13.74
CA PHE A 157 -7.28 -3.72 -12.37
C PHE A 157 -6.96 -2.23 -12.33
N ILE A 158 -7.63 -1.49 -11.45
CA ILE A 158 -7.25 -0.11 -11.10
C ILE A 158 -6.84 -0.11 -9.64
N GLY A 159 -5.74 0.58 -9.33
CA GLY A 159 -5.20 0.53 -7.99
C GLY A 159 -4.01 1.45 -7.76
N LYS A 160 -3.16 1.00 -6.85
CA LYS A 160 -1.98 1.72 -6.40
C LYS A 160 -0.73 0.95 -6.78
N PHE A 161 0.21 1.64 -7.38
CA PHE A 161 1.60 1.23 -7.41
C PHE A 161 2.31 1.89 -6.23
N VAL A 162 3.12 1.13 -5.50
CA VAL A 162 3.97 1.64 -4.43
C VAL A 162 5.39 1.24 -4.74
N TYR A 163 6.29 2.20 -4.56
CA TYR A 163 7.72 2.01 -4.64
C TYR A 163 8.34 2.46 -3.33
N VAL A 164 9.24 1.66 -2.78
CA VAL A 164 10.04 1.99 -1.62
C VAL A 164 11.48 1.62 -1.93
N GLU A 165 12.41 2.53 -1.64
CA GLU A 165 13.84 2.30 -1.80
C GLU A 165 14.57 2.69 -0.51
N ILE A 166 15.49 1.84 -0.06
CA ILE A 166 16.44 2.11 1.03
C ILE A 166 17.78 1.50 0.70
N ASP A 167 18.87 2.26 0.91
CA ASP A 167 20.25 1.79 0.68
C ASP A 167 20.45 1.12 -0.70
N GLY A 168 19.77 1.64 -1.74
CA GLY A 168 19.78 1.10 -3.10
C GLY A 168 18.96 -0.19 -3.31
N CYS A 169 18.30 -0.72 -2.28
CA CYS A 169 17.38 -1.84 -2.38
C CYS A 169 15.97 -1.35 -2.71
N GLU A 170 15.43 -1.79 -3.84
CA GLU A 170 14.09 -1.44 -4.31
C GLU A 170 13.04 -2.50 -3.94
N TYR A 171 11.88 -2.04 -3.49
CA TYR A 171 10.71 -2.84 -3.19
C TYR A 171 9.51 -2.20 -3.88
N SER A 172 8.71 -3.00 -4.57
CA SER A 172 7.51 -2.51 -5.25
C SER A 172 6.28 -3.32 -4.93
N MET A 173 5.13 -2.66 -4.93
CA MET A 173 3.82 -3.29 -4.76
C MET A 173 2.86 -2.79 -5.84
N PHE A 174 2.08 -3.70 -6.39
CA PHE A 174 0.82 -3.40 -7.07
C PHE A 174 -0.34 -3.88 -6.20
N ALA A 175 -1.25 -2.97 -5.85
CA ALA A 175 -2.47 -3.27 -5.11
C ALA A 175 -3.67 -2.80 -5.93
N GLY A 176 -4.42 -3.71 -6.53
CA GLY A 176 -5.45 -3.43 -7.53
C GLY A 176 -6.80 -4.05 -7.22
N ILE A 177 -7.89 -3.37 -7.64
CA ILE A 177 -9.26 -3.90 -7.63
C ILE A 177 -9.68 -4.17 -9.06
N ARG A 178 -10.35 -5.31 -9.28
CA ARG A 178 -10.89 -5.68 -10.58
C ARG A 178 -11.87 -4.60 -11.06
N VAL A 179 -11.69 -4.16 -12.30
CA VAL A 179 -12.61 -3.22 -12.94
C VAL A 179 -13.78 -4.02 -13.50
N ASN A 180 -14.99 -3.75 -13.01
CA ASN A 180 -16.23 -4.27 -13.59
C ASN A 180 -16.51 -3.59 -14.93
N ASP A 181 -17.39 -4.16 -15.75
CA ASP A 181 -17.72 -3.64 -17.10
C ASP A 181 -18.14 -2.16 -17.12
N ASN A 182 -18.73 -1.67 -16.02
CA ASN A 182 -19.18 -0.29 -15.87
C ASN A 182 -18.06 0.69 -15.43
N GLY A 183 -16.82 0.20 -15.25
CA GLY A 183 -15.65 1.03 -14.91
C GLY A 183 -15.64 1.64 -13.50
N THR A 184 -16.65 1.38 -12.68
CA THR A 184 -16.82 1.98 -11.34
C THR A 184 -16.34 1.06 -10.23
N ILE A 185 -15.67 1.64 -9.23
CA ILE A 185 -15.12 0.95 -8.06
C ILE A 185 -15.70 1.61 -6.82
N SER A 186 -16.17 0.81 -5.87
CA SER A 186 -16.74 1.33 -4.61
C SER A 186 -15.70 2.05 -3.76
N GLU A 187 -16.11 3.11 -3.07
CA GLU A 187 -15.22 3.89 -2.19
C GLU A 187 -14.63 3.05 -1.05
N LYS A 188 -15.39 2.06 -0.54
CA LYS A 188 -14.89 1.11 0.45
C LYS A 188 -13.66 0.35 -0.08
N LYS A 189 -13.75 -0.23 -1.28
CA LYS A 189 -12.63 -0.96 -1.90
C LYS A 189 -11.44 -0.02 -2.15
N LYS A 190 -11.67 1.19 -2.67
CA LYS A 190 -10.61 2.20 -2.86
C LYS A 190 -9.89 2.54 -1.56
N ARG A 191 -10.63 2.70 -0.45
CA ARG A 191 -10.05 2.98 0.87
C ARG A 191 -9.19 1.83 1.37
N ILE A 192 -9.62 0.58 1.20
CA ILE A 192 -8.84 -0.61 1.58
C ILE A 192 -7.51 -0.62 0.81
N ILE A 193 -7.53 -0.50 -0.52
CA ILE A 193 -6.30 -0.47 -1.32
C ILE A 193 -5.40 0.71 -0.96
N SER A 194 -5.97 1.89 -0.72
CA SER A 194 -5.21 3.06 -0.27
C SER A 194 -4.53 2.82 1.07
N ASN A 195 -5.20 2.12 2.01
CA ASN A 195 -4.64 1.77 3.30
C ASN A 195 -3.48 0.76 3.17
N ILE A 196 -3.64 -0.27 2.34
CA ILE A 196 -2.59 -1.26 2.04
C ILE A 196 -1.37 -0.57 1.41
N ALA A 197 -1.59 0.28 0.40
CA ALA A 197 -0.52 1.00 -0.27
C ALA A 197 0.24 1.95 0.69
N LYS A 198 -0.49 2.61 1.59
CA LYS A 198 0.12 3.50 2.59
C LYS A 198 0.90 2.75 3.66
N SER A 199 0.47 1.55 4.04
CA SER A 199 1.12 0.77 5.11
C SER A 199 2.45 0.15 4.69
N MET A 200 2.72 0.00 3.39
CA MET A 200 4.01 -0.51 2.91
C MET A 200 5.17 0.41 3.31
N MET A 201 6.11 -0.12 4.09
CA MET A 201 7.27 0.61 4.59
C MET A 201 8.40 -0.36 4.91
N ILE A 202 9.61 0.16 5.09
CA ILE A 202 10.77 -0.65 5.46
C ILE A 202 10.65 -1.07 6.93
N SER A 203 10.99 -2.31 7.23
CA SER A 203 10.86 -2.90 8.57
C SER A 203 11.82 -2.29 9.60
N SER A 204 13.02 -1.87 9.19
CA SER A 204 14.04 -1.25 10.05
C SER A 204 13.80 0.23 10.36
N LEU A 205 12.91 0.90 9.62
CA LEU A 205 12.41 2.22 10.01
C LEU A 205 11.47 2.03 11.22
N ASN A 206 12.03 2.21 12.41
CA ASN A 206 11.27 2.47 13.63
C ASN A 206 10.30 3.64 13.38
N GLU A 207 9.18 3.68 14.11
CA GLU A 207 8.08 4.67 14.05
C GLU A 207 8.50 6.14 14.35
N SER A 208 9.69 6.57 13.97
CA SER A 208 10.20 7.93 14.13
C SER A 208 10.22 8.68 12.80
N VAL A 209 9.07 8.78 12.13
CA VAL A 209 8.83 9.86 11.17
C VAL A 209 7.84 10.82 11.81
N ARG A 210 8.37 11.80 12.54
CA ARG A 210 7.61 13.00 12.89
C ARG A 210 7.42 13.77 11.59
N GLU A 211 6.17 13.90 11.13
CA GLU A 211 5.81 14.90 10.14
C GLU A 211 6.20 16.27 10.71
N THR A 212 7.21 16.90 10.14
CA THR A 212 7.44 18.34 10.31
C THR A 212 6.69 19.04 9.19
N GLU A 213 5.51 19.56 9.52
CA GLU A 213 4.94 20.69 8.78
C GLU A 213 5.92 21.87 8.94
N LYS A 214 6.28 22.50 7.83
CA LYS A 214 6.91 23.81 7.83
C LYS A 214 5.80 24.84 7.63
N ASP A 215 5.76 25.82 8.52
CA ASP A 215 4.98 27.06 8.38
C ASP A 215 5.36 27.84 7.12
#